data_AF-A0AAN6LVX0-F1
#
_entry.id   AF-A0AAN6LVX0-F1
#
_cell.length_a   1.000
_cell.length_b   1.000
_cell.length_c   1.000
_cell.angle_alpha   90.00
_cell.angle_beta   90.00
_cell.angle_gamma   90.00
#
_symmetry.space_group_name_H-M   'P 1'
#
loop_
_entity.id
_entity.type
_entity.pdbx_description
1 polymer ?
#
loop_
_entity_poly.entity_id
_entity_poly.type
_entity_poly.pdbx_seq_one_letter_code
_entity_poly.pdbx_strand_id
1 'polypeptide(L)' 'MSSRNEAEAQVRSWGFGHVFTWTDGPGELTITYPEDEDSKKETFGPGARIDVGAKKLHEVWMGRVGCTYVIGE' A
#
# COMPACT_ATOMS: atom_id res chain seq x y z
N MET A 1 16.45 -2.24 -0.67
CA MET A 1 15.16 -1.77 -1.23
C MET A 1 15.12 -2.22 -2.67
N SER A 2 14.00 -2.81 -3.09
CA SER A 2 13.74 -3.11 -4.51
C SER A 2 13.73 -1.80 -5.30
N SER A 3 14.22 -1.80 -6.54
CA SER A 3 14.03 -0.66 -7.43
C SER A 3 12.54 -0.49 -7.77
N ARG A 4 12.12 0.71 -8.14
CA ARG A 4 10.74 0.98 -8.57
C ARG A 4 10.26 -0.02 -9.63
N ASN A 5 11.09 -0.28 -10.64
CA ASN A 5 10.73 -1.17 -11.75
C ASN A 5 10.57 -2.62 -11.31
N GLU A 6 11.42 -3.10 -10.41
CA GLU A 6 11.31 -4.46 -9.85
C GLU A 6 10.06 -4.61 -8.99
N ALA A 7 9.72 -3.60 -8.17
CA ALA A 7 8.51 -3.60 -7.37
C ALA A 7 7.24 -3.54 -8.25
N GLU A 8 7.22 -2.67 -9.27
CA GLU A 8 6.10 -2.63 -10.24
C GLU A 8 5.97 -3.94 -11.02
N ALA A 9 7.08 -4.56 -11.46
CA ALA A 9 7.07 -5.85 -12.14
C ALA A 9 6.54 -6.97 -11.23
N GLN A 10 6.91 -6.96 -9.95
CA GLN A 10 6.39 -7.89 -8.96
C GLN A 10 4.88 -7.75 -8.81
N VAL A 11 4.36 -6.53 -8.66
CA VAL A 11 2.90 -6.30 -8.54
C VAL A 11 2.17 -6.70 -9.82
N ARG A 12 2.71 -6.39 -11.01
CA ARG A 12 2.15 -6.86 -12.29
C ARG A 12 2.07 -8.38 -12.38
N SER A 13 3.08 -9.08 -11.85
CA SER A 13 3.09 -10.55 -11.84
C SER A 13 1.97 -11.18 -10.99
N TRP A 14 1.35 -10.40 -10.09
CA TRP A 14 0.18 -10.83 -9.32
C TRP A 14 -1.14 -10.74 -10.10
N GLY A 15 -1.14 -10.19 -11.31
CA GLY A 15 -2.29 -10.17 -12.21
C GLY A 15 -3.05 -8.84 -12.29
N PHE A 16 -2.54 -7.77 -11.67
CA PHE A 16 -3.14 -6.43 -11.76
C PHE A 16 -2.90 -5.79 -13.13
N GLY A 17 -3.95 -5.27 -13.75
CA GLY A 17 -3.88 -4.65 -15.07
C GLY A 17 -3.22 -3.27 -15.03
N HIS A 18 -3.47 -2.54 -13.94
CA HIS A 18 -2.93 -1.23 -13.68
C HIS A 18 -1.99 -1.28 -12.48
N VAL A 19 -0.80 -0.71 -12.64
CA VAL A 19 0.19 -0.63 -11.57
C VAL A 19 0.78 0.77 -11.55
N PHE A 20 0.79 1.37 -10.36
CA PHE A 20 1.29 2.71 -10.13
C PHE A 20 2.12 2.77 -8.86
N THR A 21 3.10 3.66 -8.86
CA THR A 21 3.97 3.91 -7.70
C THR A 21 3.71 5.31 -7.19
N TRP A 22 3.48 5.43 -5.88
CA TRP A 22 3.48 6.70 -5.17
C TRP A 22 4.71 6.81 -4.28
N THR A 23 5.28 8.01 -4.17
CA THR A 23 6.52 8.25 -3.42
C THR A 23 6.40 9.55 -2.65
N ASP A 24 6.46 9.45 -1.32
CA ASP A 24 6.52 10.57 -0.38
C ASP A 24 7.75 10.46 0.55
N GLY A 25 8.36 9.26 0.68
CA GLY A 25 9.61 9.02 1.39
C GLY A 25 9.83 7.54 1.76
N PRO A 26 10.85 7.18 2.56
CA PRO A 26 11.21 5.77 2.82
C PRO A 26 10.64 5.20 4.13
N GLY A 27 9.46 5.65 4.57
CA GLY A 27 8.88 5.26 5.84
C GLY A 27 7.72 4.28 5.75
N GLU A 28 6.70 4.57 6.54
CA GLU A 28 5.58 3.68 6.86
C GLU A 28 4.24 4.30 6.43
N LEU A 29 3.24 3.44 6.28
CA LEU A 29 1.86 3.86 6.03
C LEU A 29 0.95 3.24 7.09
N THR A 30 -0.03 4.00 7.56
CA THR A 30 -1.10 3.49 8.43
C THR A 30 -2.38 3.42 7.64
N ILE A 31 -3.10 2.31 7.74
CA ILE A 31 -4.40 2.08 7.08
C ILE A 31 -5.47 1.72 8.11
N THR A 32 -6.72 2.08 7.84
CA THR A 32 -7.90 1.61 8.59
C THR A 32 -9.07 1.36 7.65
N TYR A 33 -9.98 0.49 8.07
CA TYR A 33 -11.24 0.19 7.37
C TYR A 33 -12.41 0.69 8.24
N PRO A 34 -12.89 1.94 8.06
CA PRO A 34 -13.80 2.58 9.00
C PRO A 34 -15.18 1.91 9.09
N GLU A 35 -15.58 1.13 8.09
CA GLU A 35 -16.86 0.41 8.06
C GLU A 35 -16.80 -1.00 8.67
N ASP A 36 -15.61 -1.50 9.01
CA ASP A 36 -15.47 -2.81 9.66
C ASP A 36 -15.85 -2.69 11.15
N GLU A 37 -16.60 -3.67 11.70
CA GLU A 37 -17.01 -3.68 13.11
C GLU A 37 -15.81 -3.61 14.09
N ASP A 38 -14.70 -4.25 13.72
CA ASP A 38 -13.45 -4.27 14.47
C ASP A 38 -12.39 -3.30 13.92
N SER A 39 -12.84 -2.17 13.35
CA SER A 39 -11.97 -1.16 12.73
C SER A 39 -10.77 -0.79 13.61
N LYS A 40 -9.57 -1.03 13.07
CA LYS A 40 -8.28 -0.75 13.71
C LYS A 40 -7.34 -0.09 12.72
N LYS A 41 -6.53 0.83 13.26
CA LYS A 41 -5.39 1.40 12.54
C LYS A 41 -4.22 0.43 12.62
N GLU A 42 -3.72 0.04 11.47
CA GLU A 42 -2.54 -0.82 11.35
C GLU A 42 -1.46 -0.12 10.55
N THR A 43 -0.21 -0.20 11.02
CA THR A 43 0.94 0.46 10.40
C THR A 43 1.84 -0.57 9.74
N PHE A 44 2.23 -0.28 8.50
CA PHE A 44 3.03 -1.15 7.66
C PHE A 44 4.28 -0.43 7.15
N GLY A 45 5.41 -1.12 7.24
CA GLY A 45 6.71 -0.62 6.78
C GLY A 45 7.14 -1.20 5.42
N PRO A 46 8.37 -0.88 4.99
CA PRO A 46 8.90 -1.36 3.71
C PRO A 46 8.85 -2.88 3.55
N GLY A 47 8.36 -3.34 2.40
CA GLY A 47 8.25 -4.76 2.05
C GLY A 47 6.97 -5.45 2.54
N ALA A 48 6.14 -4.77 3.32
CA ALA A 48 4.81 -5.25 3.65
C ALA A 48 3.89 -5.25 2.41
N ARG A 49 2.93 -6.18 2.39
CA ARG A 49 1.85 -6.25 1.40
C ARG A 49 0.52 -6.21 2.14
N ILE A 50 -0.43 -5.46 1.59
CA ILE A 50 -1.79 -5.34 2.11
C ILE A 50 -2.72 -5.57 0.91
N ASP A 51 -3.61 -6.55 1.02
CA ASP A 51 -4.65 -6.76 0.00
C ASP A 51 -5.91 -6.01 0.44
N VAL A 52 -6.33 -5.03 -0.36
CA VAL A 52 -7.58 -4.28 -0.13
C VAL A 52 -8.69 -4.92 -0.95
N GLY A 53 -9.76 -5.36 -0.27
CA GLY A 53 -10.91 -5.95 -0.94
C GLY A 53 -11.57 -4.99 -1.92
N ALA A 54 -12.12 -5.51 -3.02
CA ALA A 54 -12.83 -4.70 -4.00
C ALA A 54 -13.99 -3.92 -3.33
N LYS A 55 -14.10 -2.63 -3.66
CA LYS A 55 -15.09 -1.70 -3.09
C LYS A 55 -14.98 -1.50 -1.57
N LYS A 56 -13.87 -1.87 -0.94
CA LYS A 56 -13.66 -1.66 0.50
C LYS A 56 -13.18 -0.22 0.77
N LEU A 57 -13.94 0.52 1.58
CA LEU A 57 -13.54 1.84 2.03
C LEU A 57 -12.32 1.72 2.95
N HIS A 58 -11.26 2.45 2.61
CA HIS A 58 -10.04 2.49 3.39
C HIS A 58 -9.52 3.93 3.47
N GLU A 59 -8.98 4.30 4.61
CA GLU A 59 -8.30 5.57 4.82
C GLU A 59 -6.81 5.30 5.10
N VAL A 60 -5.93 6.10 4.51
CA VAL A 60 -4.48 5.92 4.60
C VAL A 60 -3.80 7.20 5.06
N TRP A 61 -2.83 7.07 5.96
CA TRP A 61 -1.95 8.13 6.42
C TRP A 61 -0.49 7.76 6.18
N MET A 62 0.30 8.72 5.72
CA MET A 62 1.76 8.55 5.63
C MET A 62 2.40 8.83 6.98
N GLY A 63 3.38 7.99 7.36
CA GLY A 63 4.20 8.20 8.54
C GLY A 63 5.07 9.45 8.41
N ARG A 64 5.78 9.80 9.51
CA ARG A 64 6.50 11.07 9.63
C ARG A 64 7.51 11.36 8.52
N VAL A 65 8.09 10.31 7.93
CA VAL A 65 9.13 10.43 6.88
C VAL A 65 8.59 10.07 5.48
N GLY A 66 7.27 9.99 5.31
CA GLY A 66 6.61 9.58 4.07
C GLY A 66 6.63 8.06 3.84
N CYS A 67 6.11 7.59 2.71
CA CYS A 67 6.20 6.19 2.29
C CYS A 67 6.30 6.07 0.76
N THR A 68 6.92 4.98 0.30
CA THR A 68 6.95 4.60 -1.12
C THR A 68 6.24 3.27 -1.24
N TYR A 69 5.15 3.23 -2.00
CA TYR A 69 4.32 2.05 -2.16
C TYR A 69 3.91 1.87 -3.61
N VAL A 70 3.73 0.60 -3.98
CA VAL A 70 3.29 0.19 -5.32
C VAL A 70 1.90 -0.40 -5.17
N ILE A 71 0.98 0.08 -5.98
CA ILE A 71 -0.43 -0.32 -5.96
C ILE A 71 -0.73 -1.02 -7.27
N GLY A 72 -1.46 -2.13 -7.18
CA GLY A 72 -2.05 -2.83 -8.30
C GLY A 72 -3.58 -2.79 -8.19
N GLU A 73 -4.25 -2.47 -9.30
CA GLU A 73 -5.71 -2.55 -9.47
C GLU A 73 -6.13 -3.26 -10.77
#